data_AF-A0A7R8H3E6-F1
#
_entry.id   AF-A0A7R8H3E6-F1
#
_cell.length_a   1.000
_cell.length_b   1.000
_cell.length_c   1.000
_cell.angle_alpha   90.00
_cell.angle_beta   90.00
_cell.angle_gamma   90.00
#
_symmetry.space_group_name_H-M   'P 1'
#
loop_
_entity.id
_entity.type
_entity.pdbx_description
1 polymer ?
#
loop_
_entity_poly.entity_id
_entity_poly.type
_entity_poly.pdbx_seq_one_letter_code
_entity_poly.pdbx_strand_id
1 'polypeptide(L)'
;MLMMMLALFSPARLEVAIILVFYNLRSLSFITGLRPLNCIKMKLLGIEGVGRKAELSDYSMNPHQVSFQPYQDNGGTTIGIAGKDFVVIASDTRLCNSYDILSRDVPKVFDLGGNSVLGASGCWCDVLTFIRVAESRIKNYNYTHGKEMSTSALAQMLSITLYRKRFFPYYIHNVLAGLDDEGRGAIFTYDPVGHCEKVKISCGGCIHGNDSTHS
;
A
#
# COMPACT_ATOMS: atom_id res chain seq x y z
N MET A 1 -10.81 -24.76 -6.65
CA MET A 1 -11.20 -24.73 -5.22
C MET A 1 -10.99 -23.30 -4.72
N LEU A 2 -11.63 -22.30 -5.35
CA LEU A 2 -13.01 -21.84 -5.11
C LEU A 2 -13.27 -21.61 -3.62
N MET A 3 -13.03 -20.39 -3.17
CA MET A 3 -13.63 -19.86 -1.95
C MET A 3 -14.09 -18.42 -2.24
N MET A 4 -15.23 -18.35 -2.93
CA MET A 4 -16.14 -17.21 -2.90
C MET A 4 -16.59 -17.02 -1.46
N MET A 5 -16.39 -15.82 -0.90
CA MET A 5 -17.07 -15.42 0.33
C MET A 5 -18.13 -14.37 -0.05
N LEU A 6 -19.31 -14.88 -0.41
CA LEU A 6 -20.56 -14.14 -0.41
C LEU A 6 -20.96 -13.87 1.05
N ALA A 7 -21.34 -12.64 1.37
CA ALA A 7 -22.13 -12.34 2.56
C ALA A 7 -23.36 -11.52 2.15
N LEU A 8 -24.51 -12.19 2.19
CA LEU A 8 -25.85 -11.60 2.09
C LEU A 8 -26.30 -11.10 3.47
N PHE A 9 -26.70 -9.83 3.52
CA PHE A 9 -27.82 -9.21 4.26
C PHE A 9 -28.11 -9.53 5.75
N SER A 10 -28.27 -8.45 6.53
CA SER A 10 -29.39 -8.14 7.47
C SER A 10 -28.97 -7.76 8.92
N PRO A 11 -29.64 -6.78 9.57
CA PRO A 11 -29.07 -5.91 10.59
C PRO A 11 -29.46 -6.34 12.01
N ALA A 12 -28.54 -6.94 12.75
CA ALA A 12 -28.58 -6.95 14.22
C ALA A 12 -27.31 -7.63 14.73
N ARG A 13 -26.68 -6.99 15.73
CA ARG A 13 -25.49 -7.45 16.48
C ARG A 13 -24.14 -7.21 15.80
N LEU A 14 -23.53 -6.10 16.23
CA LEU A 14 -22.09 -6.01 16.41
C LEU A 14 -21.63 -7.24 17.21
N GLU A 15 -20.72 -8.06 16.67
CA GLU A 15 -19.55 -8.54 17.40
C GLU A 15 -18.38 -8.72 16.42
N VAL A 16 -17.28 -8.06 16.75
CA VAL A 16 -16.00 -8.07 16.04
C VAL A 16 -15.18 -9.23 16.59
N ALA A 17 -14.91 -10.27 15.78
CA ALA A 17 -14.05 -11.37 16.18
C ALA A 17 -12.62 -11.18 15.61
N ILE A 18 -11.77 -10.53 16.41
CA ILE A 18 -10.30 -10.60 16.29
C ILE A 18 -9.87 -11.92 16.93
N ILE A 19 -9.26 -12.82 16.16
CA ILE A 19 -8.65 -14.05 16.70
C ILE A 19 -7.13 -13.80 16.85
N LEU A 20 -6.71 -13.51 18.08
CA LEU A 20 -5.33 -13.59 18.58
C LEU A 20 -5.13 -14.99 19.18
N VAL A 21 -4.08 -15.71 18.79
CA VAL A 21 -3.59 -16.88 19.54
C VAL A 21 -2.12 -16.70 19.88
N PHE A 22 -1.86 -16.54 21.18
CA PHE A 22 -0.54 -16.56 21.83
C PHE A 22 -0.10 -18.01 22.11
N TYR A 23 1.20 -18.30 21.98
CA TYR A 23 1.87 -19.32 22.81
C TYR A 23 3.27 -18.83 23.23
N ASN A 24 3.55 -19.00 24.53
CA ASN A 24 4.79 -18.67 25.24
C ASN A 24 5.16 -19.91 26.09
N LEU A 25 6.42 -20.40 26.04
CA LEU A 25 7.23 -20.72 27.24
C LEU A 25 8.67 -21.16 26.89
N ARG A 26 9.65 -20.34 27.36
CA ARG A 26 10.98 -20.60 27.97
C ARG A 26 11.78 -21.89 27.66
N SER A 27 13.10 -21.72 27.40
CA SER A 27 14.21 -22.03 28.35
C SER A 27 15.64 -21.97 27.73
N LEU A 28 16.58 -21.29 28.43
CA LEU A 28 18.07 -21.44 28.59
C LEU A 28 19.00 -21.68 27.37
N SER A 29 20.28 -21.26 27.25
CA SER A 29 21.23 -20.42 27.99
C SER A 29 22.47 -20.16 27.08
N PHE A 30 23.20 -19.10 27.41
CA PHE A 30 24.56 -18.68 27.02
C PHE A 30 25.64 -19.78 26.85
N ILE A 31 26.64 -19.55 25.98
CA ILE A 31 28.11 -19.67 26.24
C ILE A 31 28.91 -19.06 25.09
N THR A 32 29.95 -18.31 25.46
CA THR A 32 30.99 -17.66 24.64
C THR A 32 32.12 -18.62 24.27
N GLY A 33 32.80 -18.38 23.14
CA GLY A 33 33.98 -19.16 22.74
C GLY A 33 34.83 -18.46 21.68
N LEU A 34 35.71 -17.56 22.13
CA LEU A 34 36.84 -17.02 21.38
C LEU A 34 38.11 -17.70 21.90
N ARG A 35 39.04 -18.09 21.02
CA ARG A 35 40.51 -18.04 21.22
C ARG A 35 41.27 -18.39 19.92
N PRO A 36 42.56 -18.00 19.81
CA PRO A 36 43.14 -17.43 18.59
C PRO A 36 44.14 -18.37 17.90
N LEU A 37 44.53 -18.03 16.67
CA LEU A 37 45.72 -18.58 16.01
C LEU A 37 46.70 -17.45 15.67
N ASN A 38 47.86 -17.48 16.31
CA ASN A 38 49.01 -16.63 16.04
C ASN A 38 49.89 -17.25 14.93
N CYS A 39 50.36 -16.36 14.05
CA CYS A 39 51.73 -16.23 13.53
C CYS A 39 52.55 -17.50 13.24
N ILE A 40 52.71 -17.82 11.95
CA ILE A 40 53.87 -18.57 11.45
C ILE A 40 54.51 -17.77 10.29
N LYS A 41 55.72 -17.26 10.59
CA LYS A 41 56.86 -16.93 9.72
C LYS A 41 56.66 -16.00 8.51
N MET A 42 57.14 -14.76 8.67
CA MET A 42 57.76 -13.99 7.58
C MET A 42 59.15 -14.55 7.23
N LYS A 43 59.54 -14.35 5.96
CA LYS A 43 60.85 -14.53 5.32
C LYS A 43 61.20 -15.94 4.79
N LEU A 44 60.72 -16.21 3.59
CA LEU A 44 61.63 -16.62 2.51
C LEU A 44 61.49 -15.57 1.41
N LEU A 45 62.55 -14.81 1.18
CA LEU A 45 62.66 -13.71 0.23
C LEU A 45 62.33 -14.20 -1.19
N GLY A 46 61.15 -13.85 -1.68
CA GLY A 46 60.78 -13.89 -3.09
C GLY A 46 60.53 -12.48 -3.58
N ILE A 47 61.57 -11.63 -3.57
CA ILE A 47 61.58 -10.43 -4.41
C ILE A 47 61.78 -10.94 -5.83
N GLU A 48 60.70 -11.43 -6.45
CA GLU A 48 60.65 -11.63 -7.89
C GLU A 48 60.01 -10.38 -8.50
N GLY A 49 60.62 -9.92 -9.58
CA GLY A 49 60.65 -8.52 -9.99
C GLY A 49 59.28 -7.84 -10.11
N VAL A 50 59.31 -6.52 -9.88
CA VAL A 50 58.25 -5.58 -10.25
C VAL A 50 57.97 -5.72 -11.75
N GLY A 51 57.01 -6.58 -12.08
CA GLY A 51 56.37 -6.65 -13.37
C GLY A 51 55.51 -5.40 -13.53
N ARG A 52 56.03 -4.39 -14.23
CA ARG A 52 55.21 -3.31 -14.78
C ARG A 52 54.26 -3.92 -15.80
N LYS A 53 53.03 -4.27 -15.41
CA LYS A 53 51.89 -4.45 -16.32
C LYS A 53 50.56 -4.50 -15.57
N ALA A 54 49.60 -3.81 -16.17
CA ALA A 54 48.17 -3.75 -15.92
C ALA A 54 47.71 -2.89 -14.73
N GLU A 55 47.07 -1.79 -15.11
CA GLU A 55 46.13 -0.95 -14.37
C GLU A 55 45.47 -1.66 -13.18
N LEU A 56 45.54 -1.06 -11.99
CA LEU A 56 44.72 -1.43 -10.84
C LEU A 56 43.26 -1.08 -11.15
N SER A 57 42.50 -2.05 -11.66
CA SER A 57 41.08 -1.93 -12.05
C SER A 57 40.14 -1.57 -10.90
N ASP A 58 40.56 -1.78 -9.66
CA ASP A 58 39.70 -1.59 -8.48
C ASP A 58 39.40 -0.12 -8.20
N TYR A 59 40.16 0.81 -8.80
CA TYR A 59 39.90 2.25 -8.77
C TYR A 59 39.19 2.78 -10.04
N SER A 60 38.81 1.92 -10.99
CA SER A 60 38.05 2.32 -12.19
C SER A 60 36.53 2.35 -11.95
N MET A 61 36.08 2.32 -10.70
CA MET A 61 34.67 2.39 -10.35
C MET A 61 34.22 3.85 -10.34
N ASN A 62 33.56 4.29 -11.42
CA ASN A 62 32.73 5.49 -11.35
C ASN A 62 31.84 5.39 -10.09
N PRO A 63 31.72 6.45 -9.27
CA PRO A 63 30.90 6.39 -8.07
C PRO A 63 29.49 5.94 -8.47
N HIS A 64 29.06 4.81 -7.92
CA HIS A 64 27.71 4.30 -8.17
C HIS A 64 26.73 5.32 -7.57
N GLN A 65 26.14 6.16 -8.42
CA GLN A 65 25.18 7.17 -8.00
C GLN A 65 23.91 6.46 -7.54
N VAL A 66 23.74 6.31 -6.22
CA VAL A 66 22.48 5.86 -5.63
C VAL A 66 21.49 7.04 -5.66
N SER A 67 20.50 6.97 -6.55
CA SER A 67 19.39 7.92 -6.57
C SER A 67 18.35 7.51 -5.52
N PHE A 68 17.93 8.43 -4.68
CA PHE A 68 16.84 8.20 -3.74
C PHE A 68 15.50 8.30 -4.47
N GLN A 69 14.77 7.19 -4.55
CA GLN A 69 13.40 7.16 -5.05
C GLN A 69 12.41 7.22 -3.88
N PRO A 70 11.59 8.27 -3.75
CA PRO A 70 10.70 8.44 -2.59
C PRO A 70 9.50 7.50 -2.59
N TYR A 71 9.14 6.93 -3.74
CA TYR A 71 7.98 6.05 -3.89
C TYR A 71 8.40 4.60 -4.02
N GLN A 72 7.63 3.71 -3.37
CA GLN A 72 7.72 2.28 -3.54
C GLN A 72 6.34 1.75 -3.91
N ASP A 73 6.26 0.94 -4.96
CA ASP A 73 5.00 0.26 -5.29
C ASP A 73 4.89 -1.01 -4.44
N ASN A 74 3.89 -1.05 -3.57
CA ASN A 74 3.61 -2.21 -2.73
C ASN A 74 2.54 -3.14 -3.34
N GLY A 75 2.11 -2.83 -4.56
CA GLY A 75 1.08 -3.54 -5.28
C GLY A 75 -0.27 -3.46 -4.59
N GLY A 76 -0.99 -4.58 -4.65
CA GLY A 76 -2.36 -4.66 -4.19
C GLY A 76 -3.37 -4.35 -5.29
N THR A 77 -4.57 -4.85 -5.10
CA THR A 77 -5.67 -4.73 -6.04
C THR A 77 -6.95 -4.54 -5.26
N THR A 78 -7.75 -3.58 -5.72
CA THR A 78 -9.09 -3.31 -5.19
C THR A 78 -10.08 -3.32 -6.35
N ILE A 79 -11.23 -3.95 -6.16
CA ILE A 79 -12.35 -3.98 -7.11
C ILE A 79 -13.63 -3.53 -6.42
N GLY A 80 -14.45 -2.77 -7.13
CA GLY A 80 -15.77 -2.35 -6.68
C GLY A 80 -16.84 -2.64 -7.74
N ILE A 81 -18.03 -3.04 -7.29
CA ILE A 81 -19.23 -3.20 -8.13
C ILE A 81 -20.42 -2.48 -7.48
N ALA A 82 -21.06 -1.60 -8.24
CA ALA A 82 -22.27 -0.87 -7.84
C ALA A 82 -23.52 -1.60 -8.34
N GLY A 83 -24.35 -2.03 -7.39
CA GLY A 83 -25.69 -2.56 -7.63
C GLY A 83 -26.76 -1.48 -7.54
N LYS A 84 -28.03 -1.90 -7.66
CA LYS A 84 -29.16 -0.99 -7.57
C LYS A 84 -29.31 -0.37 -6.18
N ASP A 85 -29.19 -1.21 -5.14
CA ASP A 85 -29.43 -0.84 -3.73
C ASP A 85 -28.25 -1.24 -2.82
N PHE A 86 -27.13 -1.62 -3.42
CA PHE A 86 -25.95 -2.08 -2.70
C PHE A 86 -24.67 -1.70 -3.46
N VAL A 87 -23.56 -1.69 -2.74
CA VAL A 87 -22.22 -1.59 -3.33
C VAL A 87 -21.32 -2.62 -2.66
N VAL A 88 -20.49 -3.30 -3.45
CA VAL A 88 -19.51 -4.26 -2.95
C VAL A 88 -18.13 -3.77 -3.32
N ILE A 89 -17.23 -3.77 -2.35
CA ILE A 89 -15.81 -3.51 -2.56
C ILE A 89 -15.00 -4.67 -1.97
N ALA A 90 -13.97 -5.09 -2.69
CA ALA A 90 -13.08 -6.16 -2.26
C ALA A 90 -11.64 -5.78 -2.58
N SER A 91 -10.71 -6.20 -1.73
CA SER A 91 -9.28 -6.06 -1.99
C SER A 91 -8.53 -7.34 -1.64
N ASP A 92 -7.35 -7.50 -2.21
CA ASP A 92 -6.39 -8.48 -1.72
C ASP A 92 -5.77 -8.01 -0.37
N THR A 93 -5.18 -8.95 0.36
CA THR A 93 -4.55 -8.68 1.67
C THR A 93 -3.02 -8.72 1.64
N ARG A 94 -2.42 -8.97 0.47
CA ARG A 94 -0.96 -9.10 0.36
C ARG A 94 -0.31 -7.73 0.30
N LEU A 95 0.77 -7.55 1.06
CA LEU A 95 1.66 -6.40 0.96
C LEU A 95 3.03 -6.88 0.49
N CYS A 96 3.47 -6.38 -0.67
CA CYS A 96 4.74 -6.74 -1.26
C CYS A 96 5.71 -5.56 -1.21
N ASN A 97 7.00 -5.86 -1.29
CA ASN A 97 8.05 -4.91 -1.58
C ASN A 97 8.98 -5.55 -2.61
N SER A 98 8.84 -5.13 -3.86
CA SER A 98 9.53 -5.77 -4.99
C SER A 98 9.30 -7.30 -4.98
N TYR A 99 10.33 -8.11 -4.75
CA TYR A 99 10.24 -9.58 -4.74
C TYR A 99 9.90 -10.17 -3.36
N ASP A 100 9.85 -9.34 -2.31
CA ASP A 100 9.58 -9.77 -0.95
C ASP A 100 8.10 -9.60 -0.58
N ILE A 101 7.57 -10.54 0.20
CA ILE A 101 6.23 -10.43 0.82
C ILE A 101 6.42 -9.93 2.24
N LEU A 102 6.05 -8.67 2.49
CA LEU A 102 6.13 -8.05 3.82
C LEU A 102 5.07 -8.64 4.75
N SER A 103 3.83 -8.75 4.25
CA SER A 103 2.72 -9.33 5.01
C SER A 103 1.67 -9.94 4.07
N ARG A 104 0.90 -10.89 4.59
CA ARG A 104 -0.21 -11.56 3.88
C ARG A 104 -1.59 -11.12 4.37
N ASP A 105 -1.64 -10.32 5.42
CA ASP A 105 -2.87 -9.94 6.11
C ASP A 105 -2.92 -8.43 6.37
N VAL A 106 -3.02 -7.66 5.29
CA VAL A 106 -3.13 -6.20 5.30
C VAL A 106 -4.34 -5.79 4.47
N PRO A 107 -5.48 -5.43 5.10
CA PRO A 107 -6.65 -4.97 4.37
C PRO A 107 -6.37 -3.61 3.72
N LYS A 108 -6.87 -3.44 2.50
CA LYS A 108 -6.73 -2.19 1.70
C LYS A 108 -8.04 -1.43 1.56
N VAL A 109 -9.05 -1.87 2.31
CA VAL A 109 -10.39 -1.31 2.36
C VAL A 109 -10.55 -0.63 3.71
N PHE A 110 -10.95 0.63 3.68
CA PHE A 110 -11.03 1.51 4.84
C PHE A 110 -12.41 2.13 4.91
N ASP A 111 -13.06 2.01 6.07
CA ASP A 111 -14.35 2.64 6.31
C ASP A 111 -14.15 4.13 6.60
N LEU A 112 -14.84 4.99 5.84
CA LEU A 112 -14.78 6.44 5.96
C LEU A 112 -16.01 7.01 6.70
N GLY A 113 -17.02 6.19 6.99
CA GLY A 113 -18.30 6.61 7.57
C GLY A 113 -19.33 7.04 6.52
N GLY A 114 -20.58 7.27 6.95
CA GLY A 114 -21.65 7.74 6.06
C GLY A 114 -21.96 6.78 4.90
N ASN A 115 -21.97 5.46 5.16
CA ASN A 115 -22.18 4.40 4.17
C ASN A 115 -21.16 4.42 3.01
N SER A 116 -19.96 4.94 3.24
CA SER A 116 -18.89 5.05 2.26
C SER A 116 -17.62 4.33 2.72
N VAL A 117 -17.02 3.59 1.80
CA VAL A 117 -15.82 2.79 2.01
C VAL A 117 -14.81 3.10 0.91
N LEU A 118 -13.55 3.28 1.28
CA LEU A 118 -12.46 3.59 0.37
C LEU A 118 -11.53 2.39 0.22
N GLY A 119 -11.33 1.92 -1.00
CA GLY A 119 -10.24 1.02 -1.34
C GLY A 119 -9.04 1.81 -1.86
N ALA A 120 -7.87 1.60 -1.28
CA ALA A 120 -6.65 2.32 -1.65
C ALA A 120 -5.47 1.36 -1.83
N SER A 121 -4.78 1.47 -2.96
CA SER A 121 -3.64 0.61 -3.35
C SER A 121 -2.49 1.43 -3.93
N GLY A 122 -1.29 0.85 -4.06
CA GLY A 122 -0.08 1.55 -4.53
C GLY A 122 0.98 1.69 -3.43
N CYS A 123 1.53 2.90 -3.27
CA CYS A 123 2.52 3.17 -2.23
C CYS A 123 1.87 3.15 -0.85
N TRP A 124 2.23 2.16 -0.03
CA TRP A 124 1.57 1.92 1.25
C TRP A 124 1.73 3.08 2.24
N CYS A 125 2.88 3.76 2.23
CA CYS A 125 3.13 4.94 3.04
C CYS A 125 2.16 6.09 2.70
N ASP A 126 1.94 6.32 1.40
CA ASP A 126 1.03 7.35 0.92
C ASP A 126 -0.43 6.98 1.22
N VAL A 127 -0.81 5.71 1.07
CA VAL A 127 -2.15 5.20 1.41
C VAL A 127 -2.47 5.52 2.86
N LEU A 128 -1.61 5.11 3.80
CA LEU A 128 -1.82 5.36 5.24
C LEU A 128 -1.94 6.85 5.55
N THR A 129 -1.06 7.67 4.96
CA THR A 129 -1.08 9.12 5.17
C THR A 129 -2.37 9.74 4.62
N PHE A 130 -2.78 9.33 3.42
CA PHE A 130 -3.97 9.83 2.75
C PHE A 130 -5.24 9.51 3.55
N ILE A 131 -5.37 8.29 4.06
CA ILE A 131 -6.52 7.88 4.88
C ILE A 131 -6.60 8.72 6.14
N ARG A 132 -5.48 8.95 6.84
CA ARG A 132 -5.46 9.80 8.04
C ARG A 132 -5.88 11.24 7.74
N VAL A 133 -5.45 11.78 6.61
CA VAL A 133 -5.87 13.12 6.15
C VAL A 133 -7.37 13.13 5.81
N ALA A 134 -7.88 12.08 5.14
CA ALA A 134 -9.29 11.97 4.80
C ALA A 134 -10.17 11.86 6.07
N GLU A 135 -9.85 10.94 6.99
CA GLU A 135 -10.53 10.79 8.29
C GLU A 135 -10.58 12.11 9.06
N SER A 136 -9.45 12.85 9.10
CA SER A 136 -9.40 14.15 9.78
C SER A 136 -10.33 15.17 9.13
N ARG A 137 -10.46 15.18 7.80
CA ARG A 137 -11.35 16.10 7.09
C ARG A 137 -12.81 15.73 7.27
N ILE A 138 -13.13 14.44 7.28
CA ILE A 138 -14.50 13.95 7.54
C ILE A 138 -14.92 14.34 8.95
N LYS A 139 -14.06 14.11 9.95
CA LYS A 139 -14.32 14.54 11.33
C LYS A 139 -14.54 16.05 11.41
N ASN A 140 -13.68 16.85 10.78
CA ASN A 140 -13.83 18.30 10.77
C ASN A 140 -15.14 18.76 10.10
N TYR A 141 -15.53 18.09 9.01
CA TYR A 141 -16.80 18.36 8.34
C TYR A 141 -18.00 18.09 9.27
N ASN A 142 -17.99 16.94 9.94
CA ASN A 142 -19.02 16.55 10.89
C ASN A 142 -19.10 17.53 12.07
N TYR A 143 -17.96 18.01 12.58
CA TYR A 143 -17.94 19.03 13.65
C TYR A 143 -18.47 20.39 13.18
N THR A 144 -18.19 20.80 11.95
CA THR A 144 -18.56 22.12 11.43
C THR A 144 -20.03 22.18 11.03
N HIS A 145 -20.56 21.11 10.42
CA HIS A 145 -21.91 21.08 9.83
C HIS A 145 -22.91 20.28 10.66
N GLY A 146 -22.46 19.45 11.60
CA GLY A 146 -23.33 18.58 12.40
C GLY A 146 -24.02 17.47 11.62
N LYS A 147 -23.56 17.16 10.39
CA LYS A 147 -24.11 16.14 9.50
C LYS A 147 -22.99 15.27 8.92
N GLU A 148 -23.27 13.99 8.71
CA GLU A 148 -22.38 13.09 7.97
C GLU A 148 -22.26 13.49 6.49
N MET A 149 -21.07 13.32 5.94
CA MET A 149 -20.77 13.65 4.55
C MET A 149 -21.40 12.64 3.60
N SER A 150 -22.12 13.11 2.58
CA SER A 150 -22.66 12.22 1.54
C SER A 150 -21.53 11.68 0.64
N THR A 151 -21.76 10.52 0.02
CA THR A 151 -20.77 9.85 -0.85
C THR A 151 -20.29 10.78 -1.98
N SER A 152 -21.18 11.58 -2.58
CA SER A 152 -20.82 12.55 -3.62
C SER A 152 -19.94 13.70 -3.09
N ALA A 153 -20.27 14.23 -1.90
CA ALA A 153 -19.45 15.27 -1.26
C ALA A 153 -18.07 14.74 -0.86
N LEU A 154 -18.03 13.51 -0.34
CA LEU A 154 -16.79 12.81 -0.03
C LEU A 154 -15.96 12.60 -1.28
N ALA A 155 -16.61 12.26 -2.40
CA ALA A 155 -15.92 12.03 -3.65
C ALA A 155 -15.17 13.28 -4.13
N GLN A 156 -15.83 14.44 -4.05
CA GLN A 156 -15.24 15.74 -4.38
C GLN A 156 -14.14 16.15 -3.40
N MET A 157 -14.35 15.90 -2.11
CA MET A 157 -13.34 16.18 -1.09
C MET A 157 -12.05 15.39 -1.36
N LEU A 158 -12.15 14.10 -1.72
CA LEU A 158 -10.99 13.27 -2.05
C LEU A 158 -10.28 13.78 -3.31
N SER A 159 -11.02 14.12 -4.37
CA SER A 159 -10.46 14.72 -5.59
C SER A 159 -9.61 15.96 -5.28
N ILE A 160 -10.15 16.89 -4.51
CA ILE A 160 -9.43 18.11 -4.11
C ILE A 160 -8.23 17.78 -3.21
N THR A 161 -8.34 16.76 -2.35
CA THR A 161 -7.23 16.32 -1.48
C THR A 161 -6.04 15.82 -2.29
N LEU A 162 -6.29 15.02 -3.32
CA LEU A 162 -5.27 14.51 -4.23
C LEU A 162 -4.65 15.65 -5.06
N TYR A 163 -5.50 16.51 -5.62
CA TYR A 163 -5.05 17.62 -6.47
C TYR A 163 -4.17 18.64 -5.73
N ARG A 164 -4.42 18.86 -4.43
CA ARG A 164 -3.57 19.74 -3.59
C ARG A 164 -2.09 19.36 -3.58
N LYS A 165 -1.76 18.11 -3.90
CA LYS A 165 -0.39 17.61 -4.00
C LYS A 165 0.07 17.41 -5.46
N ARG A 166 -0.41 18.21 -6.41
CA ARG A 166 -0.08 18.07 -7.85
C ARG A 166 1.41 17.94 -8.19
N PHE A 167 2.27 18.69 -7.49
CA PHE A 167 3.72 18.72 -7.73
C PHE A 167 4.50 17.61 -7.02
N PHE A 168 3.85 16.92 -6.07
CA PHE A 168 4.39 15.75 -5.37
C PHE A 168 3.21 14.82 -5.03
N PRO A 169 2.64 14.13 -6.03
CA PRO A 169 1.36 13.44 -5.89
C PRO A 169 1.47 12.21 -4.99
N TYR A 170 0.36 11.84 -4.36
CA TYR A 170 0.30 10.54 -3.70
C TYR A 170 0.33 9.44 -4.77
N TYR A 171 1.22 8.47 -4.64
CA TYR A 171 1.29 7.35 -5.58
C TYR A 171 0.28 6.27 -5.20
N ILE A 172 -1.01 6.58 -5.39
CA ILE A 172 -2.12 5.73 -4.94
C ILE A 172 -3.21 5.63 -6.00
N HIS A 173 -3.81 4.45 -6.09
CA HIS A 173 -5.03 4.19 -6.85
C HIS A 173 -6.17 4.00 -5.87
N ASN A 174 -7.16 4.88 -5.95
CA ASN A 174 -8.29 4.90 -5.03
C ASN A 174 -9.58 4.53 -5.76
N VAL A 175 -10.41 3.75 -5.08
CA VAL A 175 -11.77 3.43 -5.48
C VAL A 175 -12.67 3.72 -4.29
N LEU A 176 -13.51 4.74 -4.38
CA LEU A 176 -14.52 5.04 -3.37
C LEU A 176 -15.80 4.32 -3.74
N ALA A 177 -16.33 3.53 -2.81
CA ALA A 177 -17.60 2.84 -2.93
C ALA A 177 -18.55 3.38 -1.86
N GLY A 178 -19.78 3.74 -2.23
CA GLY A 178 -20.78 4.15 -1.24
C GLY A 178 -22.18 4.13 -1.80
N LEU A 179 -23.14 4.45 -0.93
CA LEU A 179 -24.54 4.63 -1.32
C LEU A 179 -24.83 6.12 -1.51
N ASP A 180 -25.52 6.47 -2.58
CA ASP A 180 -26.00 7.83 -2.80
C ASP A 180 -27.16 8.16 -1.85
N ASP A 181 -27.58 9.43 -1.78
CA ASP A 181 -28.70 9.85 -0.92
C ASP A 181 -30.03 9.16 -1.29
N GLU A 182 -30.13 8.65 -2.52
CA GLU A 182 -31.26 7.85 -3.03
C GLU A 182 -31.14 6.35 -2.74
N GLY A 183 -30.10 5.92 -2.00
CA GLY A 183 -29.83 4.52 -1.70
C GLY A 183 -29.19 3.73 -2.85
N ARG A 184 -28.85 4.39 -3.96
CA ARG A 184 -28.24 3.74 -5.13
C ARG A 184 -26.74 3.53 -4.94
N GLY A 185 -26.24 2.35 -5.30
CA GLY A 185 -24.80 2.09 -5.29
C GLY A 185 -24.04 3.01 -6.25
N ALA A 186 -22.97 3.63 -5.76
CA ALA A 186 -22.12 4.51 -6.54
C ALA A 186 -20.64 4.15 -6.29
N ILE A 187 -19.87 4.12 -7.38
CA ILE A 187 -18.42 3.96 -7.31
C ILE A 187 -17.76 5.15 -8.00
N PHE A 188 -16.72 5.66 -7.36
CA PHE A 188 -15.88 6.71 -7.90
C PHE A 188 -14.44 6.20 -8.01
N THR A 189 -13.91 6.26 -9.22
CA THR A 189 -12.50 5.96 -9.51
C THR A 189 -11.70 7.25 -9.46
N TYR A 190 -10.44 7.17 -9.01
CA TYR A 190 -9.53 8.31 -8.97
C TYR A 190 -8.22 8.05 -9.68
N ASP A 191 -7.74 9.09 -10.34
CA ASP A 191 -6.34 9.17 -10.77
C ASP A 191 -5.47 9.72 -9.64
N PRO A 192 -4.15 9.45 -9.62
CA PRO A 192 -3.21 10.01 -8.62
C PRO A 192 -3.21 11.55 -8.54
N VAL A 193 -3.69 12.21 -9.60
CA VAL A 193 -3.78 13.68 -9.70
C VAL A 193 -5.11 14.21 -9.16
N GLY A 194 -6.09 13.35 -8.88
CA GLY A 194 -7.37 13.73 -8.31
C GLY A 194 -8.50 13.91 -9.31
N HIS A 195 -8.32 13.56 -10.59
CA HIS A 195 -9.47 13.40 -11.49
C HIS A 195 -10.36 12.27 -10.94
N CYS A 196 -11.68 12.46 -10.97
CA CYS A 196 -12.64 11.49 -10.45
C CYS A 196 -13.80 11.25 -11.42
N GLU A 197 -14.18 10.00 -11.60
CA GLU A 197 -15.29 9.59 -12.46
C GLU A 197 -16.24 8.64 -11.73
N LYS A 198 -17.54 8.82 -11.92
CA LYS A 198 -18.57 7.91 -11.41
C LYS A 198 -18.78 6.75 -12.38
N VAL A 199 -18.46 5.53 -11.94
CA VAL A 199 -18.57 4.31 -12.75
C VAL A 199 -19.40 3.25 -12.04
N LYS A 200 -19.87 2.24 -12.78
CA LYS A 200 -20.61 1.09 -12.21
C LYS A 200 -19.69 0.01 -11.66
N ILE A 201 -18.55 -0.19 -12.32
CA ILE A 201 -17.55 -1.18 -11.96
C ILE A 201 -16.21 -0.48 -12.08
N SER A 202 -15.35 -0.69 -11.10
CA SER A 202 -13.99 -0.16 -11.11
C SER A 202 -13.04 -1.19 -10.54
N CYS A 203 -11.82 -1.22 -11.07
CA CYS A 203 -10.69 -1.85 -10.43
C CYS A 203 -9.54 -0.86 -10.35
N GLY A 204 -8.70 -1.01 -9.33
CA GLY A 204 -7.51 -0.21 -9.13
C GLY A 204 -6.39 -1.07 -8.55
N GLY A 205 -5.15 -0.59 -8.73
CA GLY A 205 -3.95 -1.28 -8.29
C GLY A 205 -3.27 -2.09 -9.40
N CYS A 206 -2.48 -3.10 -9.03
CA CYS A 206 -1.55 -3.75 -9.95
C CYS A 206 -2.18 -4.58 -11.07
N ILE A 207 -3.42 -5.07 -10.92
CA ILE A 207 -4.13 -5.80 -11.98
C ILE A 207 -4.84 -4.87 -12.98
N HIS A 208 -4.95 -3.57 -12.67
CA HIS A 208 -5.61 -2.62 -13.55
C HIS A 208 -4.67 -2.34 -14.74
N GLY A 209 -4.78 -3.15 -15.79
CA GLY A 209 -4.13 -2.90 -17.06
C GLY A 209 -4.81 -1.72 -17.75
N ASN A 210 -4.07 -0.62 -17.93
CA ASN A 210 -4.45 0.35 -18.93
C ASN A 210 -4.23 -0.32 -20.30
N ASP A 211 -5.29 -0.83 -20.92
CA ASP A 211 -5.29 -1.25 -22.32
C ASP A 211 -5.19 -0.01 -23.24
N SER A 212 -4.16 0.80 -23.08
CA SER A 212 -3.81 1.90 -23.97
C SER A 212 -2.61 1.56 -24.84
N THR A 213 -2.51 0.32 -25.32
CA THR A 213 -1.77 -0.03 -26.54
C THR A 213 -2.69 0.10 -27.76
N HIS A 214 -3.08 1.33 -28.06
CA HIS A 214 -3.44 1.73 -29.42
C HIS A 214 -2.38 2.71 -29.91
N SER A 215 -1.28 2.17 -30.42
CA SER A 215 -0.39 2.75 -31.43
C SER A 215 0.65 1.74 -31.85
#